data_AF-A0A1V3RM92-F1
#
_entry.id   AF-A0A1V3RM92-F1
#
_cell.length_a   1.000
_cell.length_b   1.000
_cell.length_c   1.000
_cell.angle_alpha   90.00
_cell.angle_beta   90.00
_cell.angle_gamma   90.00
#
_symmetry.space_group_name_H-M   'P 1'
#
loop_
_entity.id
_entity.type
_entity.pdbx_description
1 polymer ?
#
loop_
_entity_poly.entity_id
_entity_poly.type
_entity_poly.pdbx_seq_one_letter_code
_entity_poly.pdbx_strand_id
1 'polypeptide(L)'
;MGTFLVSKRKNDEFQFVLKAGNGQVILASEGYASKAACENGIESVRKNSQDDARFDKLEAKNGKLYFNLKSTNGQIIGSSEMYESVSARDNGIESVKKNAPDADVKEDL
;
A
#
# COMPACT_ATOMS: atom_id res chain seq x y z
N MET A 1 11.50 3.85 -10.41
CA MET A 1 10.59 2.71 -10.25
C MET A 1 10.27 2.55 -8.77
N GLY A 2 9.09 2.05 -8.42
CA GLY A 2 8.76 1.77 -7.02
C GLY A 2 9.49 0.54 -6.49
N THR A 3 9.37 0.28 -5.20
CA THR A 3 9.85 -0.96 -4.58
C THR A 3 8.92 -1.40 -3.47
N PHE A 4 8.45 -2.65 -3.51
CA PHE A 4 7.86 -3.33 -2.37
C PHE A 4 8.98 -3.85 -1.47
N LEU A 5 9.05 -3.35 -0.23
CA LEU A 5 9.96 -3.84 0.79
C LEU A 5 9.19 -4.73 1.76
N VAL A 6 9.49 -6.03 1.75
CA VAL A 6 8.93 -7.03 2.66
C VAL A 6 9.81 -7.14 3.90
N SER A 7 9.21 -7.06 5.07
CA SER A 7 9.90 -7.24 6.35
C SER A 7 9.11 -8.14 7.29
N LYS A 8 9.81 -8.69 8.28
CA LYS A 8 9.19 -9.48 9.36
C LYS A 8 8.94 -8.60 10.58
N ARG A 9 7.71 -8.60 11.07
CA ARG A 9 7.28 -7.84 12.26
C ARG A 9 7.71 -8.57 13.54
N LYS A 10 7.67 -7.87 14.67
CA LYS A 10 8.01 -8.40 16.00
C LYS A 10 7.14 -9.58 16.44
N ASN A 11 5.93 -9.70 15.89
CA ASN A 11 4.96 -10.76 16.15
C ASN A 11 5.02 -11.89 15.10
N ASP A 12 6.15 -12.02 14.40
CA ASP A 12 6.41 -13.01 13.35
C ASP A 12 5.57 -12.91 12.06
N GLU A 13 4.68 -11.92 11.96
CA GLU A 13 3.96 -11.62 10.71
C GLU A 13 4.85 -10.97 9.66
N PHE A 14 4.49 -11.16 8.40
CA PHE A 14 5.11 -10.50 7.25
C PHE A 14 4.31 -9.27 6.87
N GLN A 15 5.00 -8.20 6.51
CA GLN A 15 4.40 -6.98 6.00
C GLN A 15 5.18 -6.49 4.80
N PHE A 16 4.52 -5.83 3.86
CA PHE A 16 5.20 -5.03 2.85
C PHE A 16 4.86 -3.55 2.98
N VAL A 17 5.81 -2.71 2.57
CA VAL A 17 5.56 -1.30 2.24
C VAL A 17 5.92 -1.04 0.79
N LEU A 18 5.11 -0.26 0.08
CA LEU A 18 5.46 0.28 -1.22
C LEU A 18 6.19 1.61 -1.03
N LYS A 19 7.40 1.69 -1.54
CA LYS A 19 8.16 2.92 -1.66
C LYS A 19 8.08 3.47 -3.09
N ALA A 20 7.84 4.77 -3.22
CA ALA A 20 7.99 5.48 -4.49
C ALA A 20 9.48 5.54 -4.90
N GLY A 21 9.76 5.94 -6.14
CA GLY A 21 11.14 6.04 -6.65
C GLY A 21 12.07 7.00 -5.88
N ASN A 22 11.52 7.89 -5.05
CA ASN A 22 12.27 8.77 -4.15
C ASN A 22 12.51 8.16 -2.75
N GLY A 23 12.11 6.90 -2.52
CA GLY A 23 12.24 6.19 -1.24
C GLY A 23 11.11 6.44 -0.24
N GLN A 24 10.18 7.35 -0.52
CA GLN A 24 9.04 7.63 0.36
C GLN A 24 8.07 6.45 0.40
N VAL A 25 7.65 6.04 1.59
CA VAL A 25 6.58 5.06 1.77
C VAL A 25 5.25 5.69 1.35
N ILE A 26 4.52 5.03 0.46
CA ILE A 26 3.24 5.51 -0.08
C ILE A 26 2.08 4.56 0.21
N LEU A 27 2.37 3.32 0.61
CA LEU A 27 1.38 2.33 1.01
C LEU A 27 2.03 1.33 1.96
N ALA A 28 1.31 0.89 2.99
CA ALA A 28 1.72 -0.17 3.89
C ALA A 28 0.63 -1.23 4.00
N SER A 29 0.99 -2.51 3.97
CA SER A 29 0.04 -3.60 4.16
C SER A 29 -0.27 -3.83 5.65
N GLU A 30 -1.31 -4.61 5.90
CA GLU A 30 -1.48 -5.28 7.19
C GLU A 30 -0.44 -6.40 7.37
N GLY A 31 -0.49 -7.07 8.52
CA GLY A 31 0.37 -8.23 8.81
C GLY A 31 -0.22 -9.49 8.20
N TYR A 32 0.63 -10.30 7.58
CA TYR A 32 0.29 -11.58 7.01
C TYR A 32 0.95 -12.70 7.81
N ALA A 33 0.21 -13.78 8.06
CA ALA A 33 0.72 -14.93 8.80
C ALA A 33 1.83 -15.71 8.06
N SER A 34 1.99 -15.49 6.74
CA SER A 34 3.02 -16.15 5.94
C SER A 34 3.55 -15.24 4.83
N LYS A 35 4.79 -15.50 4.41
CA LYS A 35 5.44 -14.80 3.29
C LYS A 35 4.63 -14.94 1.99
N ALA A 36 4.15 -16.14 1.68
CA ALA A 36 3.32 -16.37 0.50
C ALA A 36 2.01 -15.55 0.52
N ALA A 37 1.38 -15.36 1.68
CA ALA A 37 0.21 -14.49 1.80
C ALA A 37 0.58 -13.00 1.59
N CYS A 38 1.76 -12.59 2.07
CA CYS A 38 2.31 -11.26 1.84
C CYS A 38 2.56 -11.00 0.34
N GLU A 39 3.18 -11.95 -0.37
CA GLU A 39 3.42 -11.89 -1.81
C GLU A 39 2.11 -11.84 -2.62
N ASN A 40 1.11 -12.64 -2.24
CA ASN A 40 -0.23 -12.55 -2.84
C ASN A 40 -0.88 -11.17 -2.59
N GLY A 41 -0.62 -10.57 -1.44
CA GLY A 41 -1.00 -9.19 -1.13
C GLY A 41 -0.39 -8.18 -2.11
N ILE A 42 0.91 -8.32 -2.42
CA ILE A 42 1.62 -7.50 -3.41
C ILE A 42 0.99 -7.64 -4.81
N GLU A 43 0.73 -8.86 -5.27
CA GLU A 43 0.07 -9.08 -6.57
C GLU A 43 -1.33 -8.46 -6.61
N SER A 44 -2.04 -8.54 -5.49
CA SER A 44 -3.34 -7.87 -5.34
C SER A 44 -3.20 -6.36 -5.44
N VAL A 45 -2.17 -5.76 -4.82
CA VAL A 45 -1.90 -4.31 -4.93
C VAL A 45 -1.57 -3.94 -6.38
N ARG A 46 -0.68 -4.69 -7.05
CA ARG A 46 -0.34 -4.46 -8.48
C ARG A 46 -1.60 -4.39 -9.34
N LYS A 47 -2.46 -5.40 -9.24
CA LYS A 47 -3.71 -5.49 -10.00
C LYS A 47 -4.70 -4.38 -9.66
N ASN A 48 -5.01 -4.22 -8.37
CA ASN A 48 -6.10 -3.33 -7.93
C ASN A 48 -5.68 -1.86 -7.91
N SER A 49 -4.37 -1.56 -7.92
CA SER A 49 -3.87 -0.19 -8.04
C SER A 49 -4.33 0.48 -9.33
N GLN A 50 -4.71 -0.26 -10.38
CA GLN A 50 -5.13 0.32 -11.65
C GLN A 50 -6.64 0.61 -11.74
N ASP A 51 -7.40 0.27 -10.70
CA ASP A 51 -8.85 0.53 -10.63
C ASP A 51 -9.13 1.58 -9.55
N ASP A 52 -9.50 2.79 -9.98
CA ASP A 52 -9.81 3.92 -9.08
C ASP A 52 -10.93 3.58 -8.08
N ALA A 53 -11.85 2.67 -8.43
CA ALA A 53 -12.92 2.25 -7.54
C ALA A 53 -12.44 1.40 -6.36
N ARG A 54 -11.18 0.94 -6.38
CA ARG A 54 -10.55 0.18 -5.28
C ARG A 54 -9.94 1.09 -4.21
N PHE A 55 -9.77 2.38 -4.48
CA PHE A 55 -9.26 3.34 -3.52
C PHE A 55 -10.40 3.93 -2.70
N ASP A 56 -10.50 3.50 -1.45
CA ASP A 56 -11.43 4.06 -0.47
C ASP A 56 -10.79 5.30 0.16
N LYS A 57 -11.31 6.48 -0.17
CA LYS A 57 -10.78 7.77 0.26
C LYS A 57 -11.46 8.19 1.56
N LEU A 58 -10.68 8.31 2.64
CA LEU A 58 -11.19 8.42 4.00
C LEU A 58 -10.64 9.67 4.70
N GLU A 59 -11.34 10.09 5.77
CA GLU A 59 -10.91 11.12 6.70
C GLU A 59 -10.95 10.53 8.12
N ALA A 60 -9.84 10.66 8.85
CA ALA A 60 -9.73 10.22 10.22
C ALA A 60 -10.36 11.24 11.17
N LYS A 61 -10.69 10.81 12.40
CA LYS A 61 -11.34 11.68 13.41
C LYS A 61 -10.54 12.94 13.77
N ASN A 62 -9.24 12.95 13.49
CA ASN A 62 -8.34 14.08 13.70
C ASN A 62 -8.27 15.03 12.48
N GLY A 63 -9.16 14.87 11.49
CA GLY A 63 -9.23 15.68 10.28
C GLY A 63 -8.17 15.34 9.22
N LYS A 64 -7.33 14.32 9.45
CA LYS A 64 -6.33 13.91 8.47
C LYS A 64 -6.95 12.99 7.42
N LEU A 65 -6.50 13.13 6.18
CA LEU A 65 -7.02 12.39 5.04
C LEU A 65 -6.12 11.19 4.74
N TYR A 66 -6.68 10.07 4.35
CA TYR A 66 -5.91 8.88 3.96
C TYR A 66 -6.73 8.06 2.97
N PHE A 67 -6.14 6.98 2.46
CA PHE A 67 -6.89 6.03 1.65
C PHE A 67 -6.51 4.58 1.98
N ASN A 68 -7.46 3.69 1.74
CA ASN A 68 -7.23 2.24 1.72
C ASN A 68 -7.35 1.73 0.29
N LEU A 69 -6.44 0.86 -0.11
CA LEU A 69 -6.60 0.07 -1.32
C LEU A 69 -7.28 -1.26 -0.96
N LYS A 70 -8.37 -1.58 -1.66
CA LYS A 70 -9.13 -2.82 -1.46
C LYS A 70 -8.91 -3.79 -2.62
N SER A 71 -8.90 -5.09 -2.32
CA SER A 71 -8.94 -6.11 -3.35
C SER A 71 -10.35 -6.25 -3.94
N THR A 72 -10.49 -7.08 -4.98
CA THR A 72 -11.79 -7.40 -5.60
C THR A 72 -12.80 -7.96 -4.60
N ASN A 73 -12.36 -8.68 -3.55
CA ASN A 73 -13.26 -9.24 -2.52
C ASN A 73 -13.58 -8.25 -1.38
N GLY A 74 -13.10 -7.00 -1.46
CA GLY A 74 -13.34 -5.96 -0.46
C GLY A 74 -12.32 -5.91 0.70
N GLN A 75 -11.41 -6.89 0.80
CA GLN A 75 -10.33 -6.89 1.80
C GLN A 75 -9.38 -5.69 1.60
N ILE A 76 -9.00 -5.02 2.69
CA ILE A 76 -7.95 -4.00 2.67
C ILE A 76 -6.61 -4.69 2.45
N ILE A 77 -5.89 -4.28 1.41
CA ILE A 77 -4.57 -4.82 1.03
C ILE A 77 -3.45 -3.79 1.20
N GLY A 78 -3.80 -2.54 1.49
CA GLY A 78 -2.85 -1.53 1.89
C GLY A 78 -3.54 -0.25 2.35
N SER A 79 -2.87 0.48 3.22
CA SER A 79 -3.30 1.78 3.74
C SER A 79 -2.20 2.81 3.51
N SER A 80 -2.59 4.02 3.15
CA SER A 80 -1.67 5.15 3.02
C SER A 80 -1.29 5.71 4.39
N GLU A 81 -0.26 6.56 4.42
CA GLU A 81 -0.09 7.48 5.53
C GLU A 81 -1.22 8.52 5.58
N MET A 82 -1.25 9.29 6.67
CA MET A 82 -2.16 10.41 6.84
C MET A 82 -1.63 11.66 6.14
N TYR A 83 -2.52 12.38 5.46
CA TYR A 83 -2.26 13.57 4.68
C TYR A 83 -3.01 14.78 5.24
N GLU A 84 -2.45 15.96 5.00
CA GLU A 84 -3.01 17.26 5.42
C GLU A 84 -4.10 17.79 4.48
N SER A 85 -4.18 17.30 3.24
CA SER A 85 -5.10 17.83 2.24
C SER A 85 -5.57 16.77 1.24
N VAL A 86 -6.72 17.05 0.61
CA VAL A 86 -7.31 16.20 -0.43
C VAL A 86 -6.35 16.03 -1.60
N SER A 87 -5.71 17.12 -2.02
CA SER A 87 -4.72 17.10 -3.10
C SER A 87 -3.51 16.22 -2.74
N ALA A 88 -3.00 16.30 -1.50
CA ALA A 88 -1.90 15.45 -1.06
C ALA A 88 -2.27 13.96 -1.05
N ARG A 89 -3.48 13.61 -0.55
CA ARG A 89 -3.99 12.23 -0.59
C ARG A 89 -4.12 11.73 -2.03
N ASP A 90 -4.71 12.54 -2.91
CA ASP A 90 -4.96 12.15 -4.30
C ASP A 90 -3.62 12.02 -5.08
N ASN A 91 -2.62 12.85 -4.79
CA ASN A 91 -1.25 12.65 -5.29
C ASN A 91 -0.61 11.35 -4.76
N GLY A 92 -0.92 10.96 -3.51
CA GLY A 92 -0.54 9.66 -2.95
C GLY A 92 -1.12 8.49 -3.74
N ILE A 93 -2.40 8.56 -4.12
CA ILE A 93 -3.07 7.56 -4.96
C ILE A 93 -2.39 7.47 -6.33
N GLU A 94 -2.16 8.59 -7.01
CA GLU A 94 -1.47 8.62 -8.30
C GLU A 94 -0.04 8.07 -8.20
N SER A 95 0.64 8.31 -7.07
CA SER A 95 1.94 7.70 -6.79
C SER A 95 1.85 6.17 -6.69
N VAL A 96 0.83 5.64 -6.00
CA VAL A 96 0.62 4.18 -5.92
C VAL A 96 0.32 3.61 -7.31
N LYS A 97 -0.60 4.23 -8.07
CA LYS A 97 -0.94 3.83 -9.45
C LYS A 97 0.29 3.73 -10.35
N LYS A 98 1.19 4.71 -10.23
CA LYS A 98 2.42 4.78 -11.03
C LYS A 98 3.49 3.79 -10.59
N ASN A 99 3.66 3.58 -9.28
CA ASN A 99 4.81 2.86 -8.75
C ASN A 99 4.53 1.38 -8.50
N ALA A 100 3.29 0.98 -8.26
CA ALA A 100 2.95 -0.40 -7.87
C ALA A 100 3.13 -1.45 -9.00
N PRO A 101 2.65 -1.25 -10.25
CA PRO A 101 2.56 -2.32 -11.25
C PRO A 101 3.88 -3.05 -11.49
N ASP A 102 4.97 -2.28 -11.63
CA ASP A 102 6.30 -2.79 -11.99
C ASP A 102 7.31 -2.64 -10.84
N ALA A 103 6.86 -2.37 -9.61
CA ALA A 103 7.76 -2.24 -8.47
C ALA A 103 8.52 -3.55 -8.21
N ASP A 104 9.83 -3.45 -8.02
CA ASP A 104 10.65 -4.56 -7.56
C ASP A 104 10.23 -5.01 -6.18
N VAL A 105 10.34 -6.31 -5.89
CA VAL A 105 10.17 -6.86 -4.55
C VAL A 105 11.54 -7.06 -3.91
N LYS A 106 11.73 -6.51 -2.72
CA LYS A 106 12.94 -6.65 -1.90
C LYS A 106 12.58 -7.14 -0.52
N GLU A 107 13.48 -7.88 0.09
CA GLU A 107 13.33 -8.45 1.43
C GLU A 107 14.33 -7.79 2.38
N ASP A 108 13.83 -7.42 3.56
CA ASP A 108 14.59 -6.95 4.72
C ASP A 108 14.16 -7.81 5.92
N LEU A 109 14.64 -9.06 5.90
CA LEU A 109 14.29 -10.15 6.81
C LEU A 109 15.39 -10.43 7.83
#